data_AF-A0A9P6NYK9-F1
#
_entry.id   AF-A0A9P6NYK9-F1
#
_cell.length_a   1.000
_cell.length_b   1.000
_cell.length_c   1.000
_cell.angle_alpha   90.00
_cell.angle_beta   90.00
_cell.angle_gamma   90.00
#
_symmetry.space_group_name_H-M   'P 1'
#
loop_
_entity.id
_entity.type
_entity.pdbx_description
1 polymer ?
#
loop_
_entity_poly.entity_id
_entity_poly.type
_entity_poly.pdbx_seq_one_letter_code
_entity_poly.pdbx_strand_id
1 'polypeptide(L)'
;MAKMKRVKRGRTLHPSFTLPEGPQAATEAMATHLEQVFAGQLLQQSHDEQYANDDSPTRSPTTSTPTAPFTDDDPFDNDLIAETIAKIPIRKAPGIDHIRGEMIRPITASLTP
;
A
#
# COMPACT_ATOMS: atom_id res chain seq x y z
N MET A 1 10.89 27.39 -52.98
CA MET A 1 9.68 28.02 -52.41
C MET A 1 9.06 27.08 -51.39
N ALA A 2 9.04 27.43 -50.11
CA ALA A 2 8.50 26.55 -49.06
C ALA A 2 7.03 26.93 -48.75
N LYS A 3 6.11 25.97 -48.88
CA LYS A 3 4.70 26.11 -48.52
C LYS A 3 4.53 25.96 -47.01
N MET A 4 4.12 27.03 -46.32
CA MET A 4 3.79 26.98 -44.90
C MET A 4 2.40 26.38 -44.70
N LYS A 5 2.30 25.32 -43.90
CA LYS A 5 1.04 24.66 -43.54
C LYS A 5 0.50 25.31 -42.26
N ARG A 6 -0.71 25.89 -42.33
CA ARG A 6 -1.37 26.57 -41.20
C ARG A 6 -1.94 25.52 -40.25
N VAL A 7 -1.48 25.53 -39.00
CA VAL A 7 -2.04 24.67 -37.93
C VAL A 7 -3.44 25.17 -37.58
N LYS A 8 -4.45 24.29 -37.68
CA LYS A 8 -5.83 24.61 -37.29
C LYS A 8 -5.92 24.57 -35.75
N ARG A 9 -6.24 25.71 -35.15
CA ARG A 9 -6.35 25.88 -33.69
C ARG A 9 -7.70 25.32 -33.24
N GLY A 10 -7.65 24.19 -32.54
CA GLY A 10 -8.83 23.42 -32.08
C GLY A 10 -8.49 22.02 -31.57
N ARG A 11 -7.21 21.68 -31.41
CA ARG A 11 -6.81 20.47 -30.68
C ARG A 11 -7.09 20.70 -29.20
N THR A 12 -7.97 19.88 -28.63
CA THR A 12 -7.99 19.65 -27.19
C THR A 12 -6.63 19.08 -26.81
N LEU A 13 -5.87 19.85 -26.04
CA LEU A 13 -4.55 19.46 -25.53
C LEU A 13 -4.69 18.41 -24.41
N HIS A 14 -5.90 18.21 -23.90
CA HIS A 14 -6.21 17.26 -22.85
C HIS A 14 -7.04 16.11 -23.42
N PRO A 15 -6.73 14.86 -23.02
CA PRO A 15 -7.60 13.74 -23.31
C PRO A 15 -8.98 13.99 -22.68
N SER A 16 -10.04 13.80 -23.45
CA SER A 16 -11.44 13.90 -22.99
C SER A 16 -12.10 12.53 -23.07
N PHE A 17 -12.81 12.13 -22.00
CA PHE A 17 -13.59 10.91 -21.99
C PHE A 17 -15.03 11.19 -22.43
N THR A 18 -15.46 10.58 -23.52
CA THR A 18 -16.80 10.76 -24.11
C THR A 18 -17.33 9.42 -24.60
N LEU A 19 -18.61 9.17 -24.37
CA LEU A 19 -19.32 8.00 -24.89
C LEU A 19 -20.32 8.41 -25.98
N PRO A 20 -20.63 7.53 -26.96
CA PRO A 20 -21.61 7.81 -28.01
C PRO A 20 -23.01 8.12 -27.45
N GLU A 21 -23.36 7.56 -26.29
CA GLU A 21 -24.64 7.82 -25.61
C GLU A 21 -24.71 9.15 -24.86
N GLY A 22 -23.64 9.95 -24.95
CA GLY A 22 -23.62 11.32 -24.48
C GLY A 22 -22.95 11.52 -23.11
N PRO A 23 -23.01 12.77 -22.59
CA PRO A 23 -22.22 13.18 -21.43
C PRO A 23 -22.68 12.54 -20.12
N GLN A 24 -23.98 12.27 -19.98
CA GLN A 24 -24.51 11.62 -18.79
C GLN A 24 -23.99 10.18 -18.68
N ALA A 25 -24.08 9.40 -19.77
CA ALA A 25 -23.52 8.05 -19.83
C ALA A 25 -22.01 8.03 -19.57
N ALA A 26 -21.27 9.01 -20.10
CA ALA A 26 -19.83 9.14 -19.85
C ALA A 26 -19.51 9.42 -18.37
N THR A 27 -20.36 10.20 -17.70
CA THR A 27 -20.21 10.53 -16.28
C THR A 27 -20.51 9.31 -15.41
N GLU A 28 -21.60 8.60 -15.71
CA GLU A 28 -21.98 7.38 -15.00
C GLU A 28 -20.95 6.27 -15.16
N ALA A 29 -20.43 6.07 -16.37
CA ALA A 29 -19.35 5.12 -16.62
C ALA A 29 -18.07 5.47 -15.84
N MET A 30 -17.72 6.76 -15.74
CA MET A 30 -16.59 7.22 -14.92
C MET A 30 -16.85 7.00 -13.42
N ALA A 31 -18.07 7.23 -12.94
CA ALA A 31 -18.42 6.99 -11.54
C ALA A 31 -18.27 5.51 -11.18
N THR A 32 -18.85 4.61 -11.99
CA THR A 32 -18.72 3.16 -11.81
C THR A 32 -17.26 2.70 -11.90
N HIS A 33 -16.48 3.26 -12.82
CA HIS A 33 -15.06 2.94 -12.95
C HIS A 33 -14.27 3.32 -11.69
N LEU A 34 -14.46 4.54 -11.18
CA LEU A 34 -13.77 5.00 -9.97
C LEU A 34 -14.19 4.17 -8.75
N GLU A 35 -15.47 3.85 -8.62
CA GLU A 35 -15.96 2.96 -7.58
C GLU A 35 -15.24 1.60 -7.65
N GLN A 36 -15.15 0.97 -8.82
CA GLN A 36 -14.44 -0.31 -8.99
C GLN A 36 -12.94 -0.20 -8.64
N VAL A 37 -12.27 0.87 -9.10
CA VAL A 37 -10.83 1.09 -8.83
C VAL A 37 -10.57 1.27 -7.34
N PHE A 38 -11.44 2.00 -6.65
CA PHE A 38 -11.26 2.33 -5.23
C PHE A 38 -12.04 1.41 -4.26
N ALA A 39 -12.79 0.43 -4.76
CA ALA A 39 -13.48 -0.58 -3.96
C ALA A 39 -12.52 -1.55 -3.22
N GLY A 40 -11.20 -1.38 -3.38
CA GLY A 40 -10.19 -2.17 -2.67
C GLY A 40 -9.92 -3.54 -3.28
N GLN A 41 -10.59 -3.93 -4.36
CA GLN A 41 -10.39 -5.22 -5.04
C GLN A 41 -8.94 -5.40 -5.55
N LEU A 42 -8.29 -4.30 -5.96
CA LEU A 42 -6.88 -4.32 -6.39
C LEU A 42 -5.90 -4.58 -5.24
N LEU A 43 -6.28 -4.31 -3.98
CA LEU A 43 -5.45 -4.60 -2.81
C LEU A 43 -5.34 -6.10 -2.55
N GLN A 44 -6.41 -6.85 -2.85
CA GLN A 44 -6.43 -8.30 -2.76
C GLN A 44 -5.57 -8.93 -3.86
N GLN A 45 -5.58 -8.37 -5.08
CA GLN A 45 -4.80 -8.92 -6.20
C GLN A 45 -3.29 -8.82 -5.98
N SER A 46 -2.80 -7.74 -5.35
CA SER A 46 -1.38 -7.64 -4.98
C SER A 46 -0.96 -8.66 -3.91
N HIS A 47 -1.91 -9.12 -3.10
CA HIS A 47 -1.69 -10.20 -2.15
C HIS A 47 -1.69 -11.55 -2.89
N ASP A 48 -2.69 -11.83 -3.72
CA ASP A 48 -2.81 -13.12 -4.42
C ASP A 48 -1.70 -13.37 -5.44
N GLU A 49 -1.19 -12.36 -6.16
CA GLU A 49 -0.01 -12.55 -7.04
C GLU A 49 1.28 -12.86 -6.28
N GLN A 50 1.37 -12.50 -4.99
CA GLN A 50 2.47 -12.92 -4.12
C GLN A 50 2.30 -14.34 -3.55
N TYR A 51 1.10 -14.94 -3.67
CA TYR A 51 0.77 -16.25 -3.11
C TYR A 51 0.19 -17.27 -4.11
N ALA A 52 0.19 -16.98 -5.41
CA ALA A 52 -0.37 -17.83 -6.48
C ALA A 52 0.39 -19.16 -6.75
N ASN A 53 1.08 -19.73 -5.75
CA ASN A 53 1.66 -21.07 -5.82
C ASN A 53 1.06 -22.07 -4.82
N ASP A 54 0.00 -21.73 -4.08
CA ASP A 54 -0.63 -22.72 -3.19
C ASP A 54 -2.13 -22.88 -3.46
N ASP A 55 -2.46 -24.07 -3.93
CA ASP A 55 -3.79 -24.57 -4.23
C ASP A 55 -4.57 -24.80 -2.94
N SER A 56 -5.81 -24.29 -2.87
CA SER A 56 -6.98 -24.88 -2.18
C SER A 56 -7.83 -23.87 -1.37
N PRO A 57 -9.17 -24.04 -1.36
CA PRO A 57 -10.13 -22.96 -1.08
C PRO A 57 -10.62 -22.94 0.37
N THR A 58 -11.14 -21.79 0.76
CA THR A 58 -11.97 -21.58 1.97
C THR A 58 -11.20 -21.49 3.28
N ARG A 59 -10.78 -20.27 3.66
CA ARG A 59 -10.57 -19.97 5.08
C ARG A 59 -10.95 -18.53 5.41
N SER A 60 -11.95 -18.39 6.27
CA SER A 60 -12.33 -17.15 6.96
C SER A 60 -11.10 -16.52 7.66
N PRO A 61 -11.10 -15.20 7.98
CA PRO A 61 -9.94 -14.52 8.51
C PRO A 61 -9.76 -14.90 10.00
N THR A 62 -9.28 -16.11 10.25
CA THR A 62 -8.54 -16.40 11.47
C THR A 62 -7.10 -16.04 11.16
N THR A 63 -6.55 -15.07 11.89
CA THR A 63 -5.12 -14.75 11.94
C THR A 63 -4.34 -16.01 12.30
N SER A 64 -4.07 -16.86 11.30
CA SER A 64 -3.14 -17.95 11.44
C SER A 64 -1.77 -17.38 11.14
N THR A 65 -1.07 -17.03 12.20
CA THR A 65 0.40 -17.06 12.23
C THR A 65 0.86 -18.31 11.48
N PRO A 66 1.73 -18.20 10.46
CA PRO A 66 2.34 -19.38 9.88
C PRO A 66 3.15 -20.04 10.99
N THR A 67 2.66 -21.16 11.51
CA THR A 67 3.41 -22.04 12.42
C THR A 67 4.49 -22.71 11.60
N ALA A 68 5.57 -21.96 11.33
CA ALA A 68 6.87 -22.59 11.21
C ALA A 68 7.10 -23.38 12.51
N PRO A 69 7.73 -24.57 12.47
CA PRO A 69 8.18 -25.19 13.71
C PRO A 69 9.07 -24.16 14.40
N PHE A 70 8.61 -23.65 15.54
CA PHE A 70 9.41 -22.80 16.40
C PHE A 70 10.64 -23.63 16.75
N THR A 71 11.74 -23.41 16.04
CA THR A 71 13.04 -23.72 16.60
C THR A 71 13.17 -22.84 17.82
N ASP A 72 13.45 -23.42 18.99
CA ASP A 72 13.65 -22.70 20.26
C ASP A 72 14.72 -21.59 20.18
N ASP A 73 15.43 -21.46 19.07
CA ASP A 73 16.23 -20.31 18.69
C ASP A 73 15.37 -19.25 17.97
N ASP A 74 14.47 -18.57 18.69
CA ASP A 74 13.99 -17.26 18.20
C ASP A 74 15.15 -16.26 18.37
N PRO A 75 15.71 -15.69 17.29
CA PRO A 75 16.76 -14.70 17.39
C PRO A 75 16.30 -13.39 18.05
N PHE A 76 14.99 -13.21 18.30
CA PHE A 76 14.41 -12.03 18.90
C PHE A 76 13.61 -12.34 20.17
N ASP A 77 14.23 -12.13 21.33
CA ASP A 77 13.54 -12.17 22.62
C ASP A 77 13.01 -10.77 23.01
N ASN A 78 11.91 -10.72 23.76
CA ASN A 78 11.35 -9.48 24.31
C ASN A 78 12.37 -8.72 25.15
N ASP A 79 13.21 -9.44 25.90
CA ASP A 79 14.29 -8.83 26.70
C ASP A 79 15.35 -8.18 25.79
N LEU A 80 15.74 -8.87 24.70
CA LEU A 80 16.67 -8.34 23.70
C LEU A 80 16.12 -7.08 23.02
N ILE A 81 14.82 -7.09 22.70
CA ILE A 81 14.13 -5.94 22.09
C ILE A 81 14.08 -4.77 23.08
N ALA A 82 13.71 -5.02 24.34
CA ALA A 82 13.63 -4.00 25.38
C ALA A 82 15.00 -3.36 25.64
N GLU A 83 16.05 -4.16 25.74
CA GLU A 83 17.44 -3.69 25.86
C GLU A 83 17.87 -2.84 24.67
N THR A 84 17.53 -3.28 23.46
CA THR A 84 17.88 -2.57 22.22
C THR A 84 17.20 -1.20 22.18
N ILE A 85 15.91 -1.14 22.54
CA ILE A 85 15.17 0.13 22.62
C ILE A 85 15.77 1.08 23.66
N ALA A 86 16.22 0.56 24.81
CA ALA A 86 16.86 1.37 25.85
C ALA A 86 18.16 2.05 25.36
N LYS A 87 18.90 1.37 24.47
CA LYS A 87 20.16 1.85 23.88
C LYS A 87 19.97 2.89 22.76
N ILE A 88 18.74 3.14 22.29
CA ILE A 88 18.47 4.11 21.21
C ILE A 88 18.77 5.56 21.66
N PRO A 89 19.60 6.31 20.92
CA PRO A 89 19.85 7.73 21.19
C PRO A 89 18.59 8.58 21.07
N ILE A 90 18.28 9.34 22.12
CA ILE A 90 17.01 10.10 22.23
C ILE A 90 17.07 11.42 21.44
N ARG A 91 18.24 12.05 21.39
CA ARG A 91 18.43 13.42 20.88
C ARG A 91 19.08 13.47 19.49
N LYS A 92 19.00 12.37 18.74
CA LYS A 92 19.44 12.37 17.35
C LYS A 92 18.35 12.98 16.47
N ALA A 93 18.79 13.59 15.37
CA ALA A 93 17.86 14.06 14.35
C ALA A 93 17.05 12.87 13.80
N PRO A 94 15.75 13.06 13.55
CA PRO A 94 14.91 12.02 12.94
C PRO A 94 15.39 11.66 11.53
N GLY A 95 15.10 10.43 11.11
CA GLY A 95 15.32 9.97 9.74
C GLY A 95 14.26 10.49 8.77
N ILE A 96 14.24 9.92 7.56
CA ILE A 96 13.22 10.21 6.54
C ILE A 96 11.80 9.83 7.00
N ASP A 97 11.72 8.88 7.92
CA ASP A 97 10.50 8.41 8.56
C ASP A 97 9.96 9.36 9.65
N HIS A 98 10.71 10.43 9.99
CA HIS A 98 10.38 11.38 11.04
C HIS A 98 10.22 10.77 12.44
N ILE A 99 10.65 9.52 12.65
CA ILE A 99 10.55 8.83 13.93
C ILE A 99 11.76 9.20 14.80
N ARG A 100 11.50 9.53 16.06
CA ARG A 100 12.55 9.80 17.07
C ARG A 100 12.65 8.66 18.07
N GLY A 101 13.82 8.49 18.69
CA GLY A 101 14.01 7.52 19.77
C GLY A 101 13.05 7.73 20.96
N GLU A 102 12.63 8.98 21.19
CA GLU A 102 11.58 9.34 22.16
C GLU A 102 10.24 8.63 21.91
N MET A 103 9.91 8.40 20.64
CA MET A 103 8.65 7.77 20.22
C MET A 103 8.71 6.25 20.31
N ILE A 104 9.92 5.67 20.27
CA ILE A 104 10.13 4.22 20.32
C ILE A 104 10.15 3.71 21.77
N ARG A 105 10.67 4.51 22.72
CA ARG A 105 10.76 4.13 24.14
C ARG A 105 9.44 3.66 24.77
N PRO A 106 8.29 4.32 24.55
CA PRO A 106 7.02 3.89 25.15
C PRO A 106 6.57 2.50 24.72
N ILE A 107 7.04 1.98 23.59
CA ILE A 107 6.67 0.67 23.05
C ILE A 107 7.19 -0.46 23.95
N THR A 108 8.23 -0.24 24.76
CA THR A 108 8.70 -1.26 25.71
C THR A 108 7.65 -1.65 26.73
N ALA A 109 6.71 -0.75 27.06
CA ALA A 109 5.61 -1.06 27.98
C ALA A 109 4.65 -2.12 27.41
N SER A 110 4.54 -2.22 26.08
CA SER A 110 3.71 -3.21 25.39
C SER A 110 4.42 -4.54 25.09
N LEU A 111 5.70 -4.71 25.46
CA LEU A 111 6.46 -5.95 25.26
C LEU A 111 6.23 -6.98 26.38
N THR A 112 5.28 -6.73 27.29
CA THR A 112 4.87 -7.72 28.29
C THR A 112 3.96 -8.77 27.65
N PRO A 113 4.08 -10.06 28.01
CA PRO A 113 3.20 -11.11 27.52
C PRO A 113 1.74 -10.92 27.95
#